data_AF-A0A9P9TY72-F1
#
_entry.id   AF-A0A9P9TY72-F1
#
_cell.length_a   1.000
_cell.length_b   1.000
_cell.length_c   1.000
_cell.angle_alpha   90.00
_cell.angle_beta   90.00
_cell.angle_gamma   90.00
#
_symmetry.space_group_name_H-M   'P 1'
#
loop_
_entity.id
_entity.type
_entity.pdbx_description
1 polymer ?
#
loop_
_entity_poly.entity_id
_entity_poly.type
_entity_poly.pdbx_seq_one_letter_code
_entity_poly.pdbx_strand_id
1 'polypeptide(L)'
;MSNKKPIQPQIFNVATSHIVLRSMKVPGMFPLLLATLLAAPFSGFGYGSGPGPALVSAHGGLANYTVDDVWYPGYDPNSPLGPLQLSQPAEMGIPQRSYASIDPLFSPTSPYIACNSPGLSPPNEPSHYISLLLGSNLTAIYYYWLHPVGPMSVWLSPCPDNDCTTVNLPKTKWFKIWEAALLGGPNLAEGTWYQKRFQKWDGDGENRWEVVVPRGLKSGRYLVRHEILSLHVAGKPQFYVECAHLDIKNGGVNGGEDRVLPPDEYWVKFPGGYRDDGKSDLSL
;
A
#
# COMPACT_ATOMS: atom_id res chain seq x y z
N MET A 1 12.23 2.11 53.39
CA MET A 1 10.77 1.84 53.36
C MET A 1 10.12 3.00 52.60
N SER A 2 10.23 3.05 51.26
CA SER A 2 9.29 2.53 50.25
C SER A 2 7.82 2.77 50.59
N ASN A 3 7.20 3.73 49.91
CA ASN A 3 5.77 3.74 49.61
C ASN A 3 5.56 4.51 48.29
N LYS A 4 5.89 3.86 47.16
CA LYS A 4 5.42 4.29 45.84
C LYS A 4 4.18 3.46 45.50
N LYS A 5 3.04 4.13 45.35
CA LYS A 5 1.84 3.54 44.76
C LYS A 5 2.14 3.13 43.30
N PRO A 6 1.73 1.95 42.83
CA PRO A 6 1.91 1.55 41.45
C PRO A 6 0.94 2.34 40.55
N ILE A 7 1.48 3.02 39.55
CA ILE A 7 0.73 3.63 38.45
C ILE A 7 0.35 2.50 37.51
N GLN A 8 -0.95 2.30 37.31
CA GLN A 8 -1.52 1.35 36.36
C GLN A 8 -1.23 1.84 34.93
N PRO A 9 -0.68 1.01 34.03
CA PRO A 9 -0.58 1.35 32.62
C PRO A 9 -1.98 1.32 31.99
N GLN A 10 -2.43 2.49 31.52
CA GLN A 10 -3.62 2.60 30.68
C GLN A 10 -3.39 1.84 29.38
N ILE A 11 -4.32 0.94 29.12
CA ILE A 11 -4.35 -0.03 28.04
C ILE A 11 -4.47 0.70 26.70
N PHE A 12 -3.51 0.46 25.79
CA PHE A 12 -3.68 0.75 24.37
C PHE A 12 -4.80 -0.16 23.83
N ASN A 13 -6.00 0.39 23.67
CA ASN A 13 -7.08 -0.26 22.92
C ASN A 13 -6.77 -0.13 21.42
N VAL A 14 -5.99 -1.06 20.89
CA VAL A 14 -6.09 -1.44 19.48
C VAL A 14 -7.21 -2.47 19.44
N ALA A 15 -8.32 -2.14 18.79
CA ALA A 15 -9.43 -3.08 18.62
C ALA A 15 -9.00 -4.20 17.66
N THR A 16 -8.40 -5.26 18.20
CA THR A 16 -8.17 -6.53 17.50
C THR A 16 -9.39 -7.44 17.70
N SER A 17 -10.19 -7.61 16.65
CA SER A 17 -11.20 -8.67 16.60
C SER A 17 -10.49 -10.01 16.38
N HIS A 18 -10.13 -10.70 17.45
CA HIS A 18 -9.65 -12.08 17.40
C HIS A 18 -10.83 -13.05 17.24
N ILE A 19 -10.85 -13.86 16.17
CA ILE A 19 -11.67 -15.07 16.12
C ILE A 19 -10.78 -16.29 15.85
N VAL A 20 -10.91 -17.24 16.79
CA VAL A 20 -10.19 -18.50 16.92
C VAL A 20 -10.64 -19.49 15.84
N LEU A 21 -9.67 -20.04 15.09
CA LEU A 21 -9.88 -21.13 14.14
C LEU A 21 -10.06 -22.47 14.89
N ARG A 22 -11.19 -23.17 14.65
CA ARG A 22 -11.30 -24.62 14.87
C ARG A 22 -11.56 -25.31 13.54
N SER A 23 -10.63 -26.20 13.16
CA SER A 23 -10.69 -27.07 11.98
C SER A 23 -11.88 -28.01 12.02
N MET A 24 -12.60 -28.11 10.89
CA MET A 24 -13.42 -29.28 10.55
C MET A 24 -13.19 -29.67 9.08
N LYS A 25 -12.70 -30.89 8.86
CA LYS A 25 -12.79 -31.66 7.61
C LYS A 25 -14.27 -31.99 7.34
N VAL A 26 -14.73 -32.13 6.08
CA VAL A 26 -14.96 -33.38 5.29
C VAL A 26 -15.49 -32.99 3.85
N PRO A 27 -15.82 -33.89 2.87
CA PRO A 27 -15.38 -33.76 1.47
C PRO A 27 -16.50 -33.71 0.39
N GLY A 28 -16.12 -33.34 -0.85
CA GLY A 28 -16.68 -33.85 -2.12
C GLY A 28 -18.09 -33.42 -2.57
N MET A 29 -18.21 -32.80 -3.75
CA MET A 29 -18.90 -33.35 -4.95
C MET A 29 -19.20 -32.28 -6.03
N PHE A 30 -18.75 -32.60 -7.25
CA PHE A 30 -19.26 -32.38 -8.61
C PHE A 30 -19.51 -30.98 -9.25
N PRO A 31 -19.18 -30.81 -10.56
CA PRO A 31 -19.25 -29.53 -11.29
C PRO A 31 -20.41 -29.46 -12.31
N LEU A 32 -21.00 -28.27 -12.47
CA LEU A 32 -21.91 -27.87 -13.56
C LEU A 32 -21.75 -26.34 -13.70
N LEU A 33 -21.76 -25.67 -14.85
CA LEU A 33 -22.03 -26.04 -16.23
C LEU A 33 -21.42 -24.93 -17.12
N LEU A 34 -20.83 -25.32 -18.25
CA LEU A 34 -20.28 -24.44 -19.29
C LEU A 34 -21.43 -23.90 -20.15
N ALA A 35 -21.54 -22.58 -20.33
CA ALA A 35 -22.47 -21.97 -21.29
C ALA A 35 -21.68 -21.27 -22.41
N THR A 36 -21.63 -21.96 -23.55
CA THR A 36 -21.25 -21.42 -24.85
C THR A 36 -22.43 -20.66 -25.45
N LEU A 37 -22.23 -19.41 -25.91
CA LEU A 37 -23.16 -18.77 -26.83
C LEU A 37 -22.47 -18.55 -28.18
N LEU A 38 -23.20 -18.98 -29.22
CA LEU A 38 -22.82 -19.01 -30.63
C LEU A 38 -22.71 -17.61 -31.24
N ALA A 39 -21.77 -17.49 -32.18
CA ALA A 39 -21.69 -16.40 -33.15
C ALA A 39 -22.73 -16.58 -34.27
N ALA A 40 -23.25 -15.46 -34.78
CA ALA A 40 -23.95 -15.37 -36.07
C ALA A 40 -23.30 -14.26 -36.91
N PRO A 41 -23.16 -14.43 -38.24
CA PRO A 41 -22.46 -13.47 -39.10
C PRO A 41 -23.45 -12.45 -39.69
N PHE A 42 -23.05 -11.18 -39.70
CA PHE A 42 -23.65 -10.19 -40.60
C PHE A 42 -22.53 -9.48 -41.37
N SER A 43 -22.61 -9.61 -42.68
CA SER A 43 -21.79 -8.94 -43.69
C SER A 43 -22.42 -7.60 -44.08
N GLY A 44 -21.63 -6.53 -44.12
CA GLY A 44 -22.07 -5.24 -44.67
C GLY A 44 -21.17 -4.04 -44.32
N PHE A 45 -20.27 -3.72 -45.25
CA PHE A 45 -19.53 -2.48 -45.52
C PHE A 45 -19.56 -1.28 -44.52
N GLY A 46 -18.35 -0.84 -44.15
CA GLY A 46 -18.08 0.52 -43.67
C GLY A 46 -16.62 0.69 -43.24
N TYR A 47 -15.80 1.37 -44.05
CA TYR A 47 -14.47 1.84 -43.64
C TYR A 47 -14.64 2.87 -42.53
N GLY A 48 -14.36 2.47 -41.30
CA GLY A 48 -14.24 3.34 -40.14
C GLY A 48 -13.22 2.69 -39.22
N SER A 49 -12.09 3.35 -39.02
CA SER A 49 -11.10 3.03 -37.99
C SER A 49 -11.78 3.12 -36.61
N GLY A 50 -12.42 2.04 -36.18
CA GLY A 50 -12.89 1.88 -34.82
C GLY A 50 -11.70 1.87 -33.87
N PRO A 51 -11.90 2.31 -32.61
CA PRO A 51 -10.86 2.17 -31.61
C PRO A 51 -10.50 0.69 -31.54
N GLY A 52 -9.22 0.36 -31.79
CA GLY A 52 -8.71 -0.96 -31.49
C GLY A 52 -9.05 -1.32 -30.05
N PRO A 53 -9.11 -2.61 -29.68
CA PRO A 53 -9.32 -3.00 -28.30
C PRO A 53 -8.33 -2.20 -27.45
N ALA A 54 -8.85 -1.29 -26.62
CA ALA A 54 -8.03 -0.65 -25.62
C ALA A 54 -7.41 -1.81 -24.85
N LEU A 55 -6.08 -1.90 -24.85
CA LEU A 55 -5.38 -2.76 -23.92
C LEU A 55 -5.80 -2.23 -22.54
N VAL A 56 -6.84 -2.82 -21.96
CA VAL A 56 -7.29 -2.46 -20.64
C VAL A 56 -6.17 -2.91 -19.73
N SER A 57 -5.38 -1.94 -19.32
CA SER A 57 -4.27 -2.20 -18.43
C SER A 57 -4.85 -2.61 -17.09
N ALA A 58 -4.85 -3.92 -16.87
CA ALA A 58 -5.46 -4.60 -15.75
C ALA A 58 -4.76 -4.30 -14.40
N HIS A 59 -3.57 -3.70 -14.44
CA HIS A 59 -2.73 -3.52 -13.27
C HIS A 59 -2.62 -2.04 -12.92
N GLY A 60 -2.63 -1.72 -11.62
CA GLY A 60 -2.63 -0.36 -11.11
C GLY A 60 -1.38 -0.06 -10.28
N GLY A 61 -1.02 1.21 -10.20
CA GLY A 61 -0.05 1.74 -9.25
C GLY A 61 -0.62 2.96 -8.53
N LEU A 62 0.00 3.32 -7.41
CA LEU A 62 -0.39 4.51 -6.66
C LEU A 62 -0.12 5.75 -7.50
N ALA A 63 -1.20 6.47 -7.84
CA ALA A 63 -1.17 7.54 -8.83
C ALA A 63 -0.93 8.94 -8.26
N ASN A 64 -1.40 9.20 -7.04
CA ASN A 64 -1.15 10.45 -6.32
C ASN A 64 -1.54 10.32 -4.84
N TYR A 65 -1.26 11.38 -4.07
CA TYR A 65 -1.65 11.50 -2.68
C TYR A 65 -2.49 12.76 -2.46
N THR A 66 -3.33 12.71 -1.42
CA THR A 66 -3.99 13.89 -0.86
C THR A 66 -3.82 13.93 0.65
N VAL A 67 -3.70 15.14 1.19
CA VAL A 67 -3.78 15.43 2.63
C VAL A 67 -4.80 16.56 2.75
N ASP A 68 -5.96 16.24 3.33
CA ASP A 68 -7.13 17.11 3.26
C ASP A 68 -7.41 17.52 1.79
N ASP A 69 -7.48 18.82 1.49
CA ASP A 69 -7.70 19.34 0.13
C ASP A 69 -6.40 19.52 -0.69
N VAL A 70 -5.24 19.23 -0.12
CA VAL A 70 -3.94 19.42 -0.80
C VAL A 70 -3.59 18.18 -1.61
N TRP A 71 -3.35 18.38 -2.91
CA TRP A 71 -2.95 17.33 -3.84
C TRP A 71 -1.44 17.28 -4.05
N TYR A 72 -0.89 16.06 -4.10
CA TYR A 72 0.52 15.79 -4.34
C TYR A 72 0.68 14.82 -5.52
N PRO A 73 1.49 15.15 -6.55
CA PRO A 73 1.65 14.31 -7.72
C PRO A 73 2.31 12.97 -7.39
N GLY A 74 1.86 11.91 -8.05
CA GLY A 74 2.56 10.63 -8.06
C GLY A 74 3.55 10.51 -9.21
N TYR A 75 4.43 9.52 -9.09
CA TYR A 75 5.23 9.01 -10.19
C TYR A 75 4.32 8.15 -11.09
N ASP A 76 4.53 8.17 -12.40
CA ASP A 76 3.78 7.34 -13.34
C ASP A 76 4.76 6.76 -14.38
N PRO A 77 5.05 5.44 -14.34
CA PRO A 77 5.96 4.80 -15.30
C PRO A 77 5.44 4.79 -16.73
N ASN A 78 4.12 4.96 -16.93
CA ASN A 78 3.47 4.93 -18.24
C ASN A 78 3.18 6.33 -18.78
N SER A 79 3.53 7.38 -18.01
CA SER A 79 3.33 8.75 -18.43
C SER A 79 4.17 9.08 -19.66
N PRO A 80 3.63 9.81 -20.65
CA PRO A 80 4.43 10.39 -21.73
C PRO A 80 5.54 11.33 -21.23
N LEU A 81 5.40 11.84 -20.00
CA LEU A 81 6.41 12.67 -19.32
C LEU A 81 7.42 11.85 -18.51
N GLY A 82 7.34 10.51 -18.52
CA GLY A 82 8.24 9.61 -17.78
C GLY A 82 9.73 9.95 -17.93
N PRO A 83 10.25 10.22 -19.14
CA PRO A 83 11.65 10.65 -19.31
C PRO A 83 11.99 11.92 -18.52
N LEU A 84 11.07 12.89 -18.42
CA LEU A 84 11.27 14.13 -17.65
C LEU A 84 11.17 13.89 -16.14
N GLN A 85 10.29 12.99 -15.70
CA GLN A 85 10.18 12.60 -14.28
C GLN A 85 11.50 12.07 -13.72
N LEU A 86 12.30 11.39 -14.54
CA LEU A 86 13.61 10.87 -14.15
C LEU A 86 14.78 11.80 -14.47
N SER A 87 14.74 12.53 -15.58
CA SER A 87 15.86 13.40 -16.01
C SER A 87 15.84 14.80 -15.39
N GLN A 88 14.68 15.27 -14.94
CA GLN A 88 14.49 16.60 -14.33
C GLN A 88 13.61 16.52 -13.06
N PRO A 89 13.94 15.63 -12.10
CA PRO A 89 13.06 15.36 -10.98
C PRO A 89 12.81 16.59 -10.10
N ALA A 90 13.76 17.53 -10.02
CA ALA A 90 13.65 18.76 -9.24
C ALA A 90 12.48 19.66 -9.68
N GLU A 91 12.14 19.66 -10.97
CA GLU A 91 11.09 20.52 -11.53
C GLU A 91 9.67 19.94 -11.33
N MET A 92 9.58 18.64 -11.04
CA MET A 92 8.31 17.92 -11.03
C MET A 92 7.58 17.94 -9.67
N GLY A 93 8.29 18.21 -8.58
CA GLY A 93 7.71 18.20 -7.23
C GLY A 93 7.02 16.88 -6.84
N ILE A 94 7.51 15.74 -7.35
CA ILE A 94 6.93 14.42 -7.10
C ILE A 94 7.52 13.83 -5.80
N PRO A 95 6.75 13.70 -4.71
CA PRO A 95 7.23 13.07 -3.48
C PRO A 95 7.36 11.54 -3.57
N GLN A 96 6.75 10.90 -4.56
CA GLN A 96 6.80 9.45 -4.74
C GLN A 96 8.14 9.01 -5.34
N ARG A 97 8.65 7.88 -4.86
CA ARG A 97 9.79 7.20 -5.49
C ARG A 97 9.38 6.55 -6.80
N SER A 98 10.32 6.46 -7.73
CA SER A 98 10.04 5.83 -9.02
C SER A 98 9.79 4.33 -8.87
N TYR A 99 8.89 3.81 -9.70
CA TYR A 99 8.62 2.39 -9.85
C TYR A 99 8.57 2.02 -11.34
N ALA A 100 8.87 0.78 -11.70
CA ALA A 100 9.24 0.41 -13.06
C ALA A 100 8.02 0.17 -13.96
N SER A 101 7.02 -0.50 -13.42
CA SER A 101 5.75 -0.72 -14.10
C SER A 101 4.64 -0.94 -13.07
N ILE A 102 3.42 -0.96 -13.57
CA ILE A 102 2.22 -1.36 -12.83
C ILE A 102 2.17 -2.87 -12.56
N ASP A 103 3.09 -3.67 -13.11
CA ASP A 103 3.13 -5.11 -12.87
C ASP A 103 3.64 -5.41 -11.45
N PRO A 104 3.20 -6.52 -10.85
CA PRO A 104 3.61 -6.85 -9.50
C PRO A 104 5.03 -7.38 -9.43
N LEU A 105 5.62 -7.22 -8.24
CA LEU A 105 6.71 -8.09 -7.81
C LEU A 105 6.13 -9.45 -7.41
N PHE A 106 6.75 -10.54 -7.86
CA PHE A 106 6.29 -11.90 -7.55
C PHE A 106 7.06 -12.58 -6.41
N SER A 107 8.19 -12.01 -6.01
CA SER A 107 9.08 -12.61 -5.01
C SER A 107 9.03 -11.82 -3.71
N PRO A 108 8.68 -12.47 -2.57
CA PRO A 108 8.71 -11.83 -1.25
C PRO A 108 10.13 -11.46 -0.78
N THR A 109 11.14 -12.09 -1.38
CA THR A 109 12.57 -11.87 -1.11
C THR A 109 13.23 -10.95 -2.13
N SER A 110 12.46 -10.35 -3.04
CA SER A 110 12.97 -9.37 -4.00
C SER A 110 13.73 -8.24 -3.29
N PRO A 111 14.92 -7.82 -3.78
CA PRO A 111 15.62 -6.66 -3.21
C PRO A 111 14.84 -5.35 -3.39
N TYR A 112 13.82 -5.35 -4.24
CA TYR A 112 12.97 -4.19 -4.53
C TYR A 112 11.64 -4.21 -3.77
N ILE A 113 11.39 -5.19 -2.90
CA ILE A 113 10.10 -5.36 -2.21
C ILE A 113 9.77 -4.22 -1.23
N ALA A 114 10.75 -3.38 -0.88
CA ALA A 114 10.51 -2.18 -0.09
C ALA A 114 9.72 -1.11 -0.85
N CYS A 115 10.17 -0.70 -2.04
CA CYS A 115 9.66 0.48 -2.76
C CYS A 115 9.63 0.34 -4.29
N ASN A 116 9.52 -0.90 -4.78
CA ASN A 116 9.63 -1.25 -6.19
C ASN A 116 11.02 -0.97 -6.81
N SER A 117 11.21 -1.43 -8.03
CA SER A 117 12.39 -1.14 -8.85
C SER A 117 12.10 0.08 -9.72
N PRO A 118 13.05 0.98 -9.99
CA PRO A 118 14.35 1.08 -9.33
C PRO A 118 14.26 1.72 -7.94
N GLY A 119 13.11 2.29 -7.56
CA GLY A 119 12.93 2.91 -6.25
C GLY A 119 13.75 4.19 -6.07
N LEU A 120 14.02 4.92 -7.16
CA LEU A 120 14.89 6.10 -7.09
C LEU A 120 14.25 7.17 -6.22
N SER A 121 15.09 7.80 -5.41
CA SER A 121 14.66 8.87 -4.53
C SER A 121 14.43 10.16 -5.30
N PRO A 122 13.33 10.90 -5.04
CA PRO A 122 13.26 12.29 -5.45
C PRO A 122 14.27 13.15 -4.66
N PRO A 123 14.56 14.39 -5.10
CA PRO A 123 15.46 15.33 -4.43
C PRO A 123 15.08 15.61 -2.97
N ASN A 124 16.05 16.07 -2.18
CA ASN A 124 15.84 16.42 -0.77
C ASN A 124 15.25 17.83 -0.57
N GLU A 125 14.29 18.21 -1.40
CA GLU A 125 13.70 19.56 -1.40
C GLU A 125 12.27 19.55 -0.87
N PRO A 126 11.78 20.60 -0.18
CA PRO A 126 10.44 20.62 0.42
C PRO A 126 9.29 20.28 -0.54
N SER A 127 9.41 20.62 -1.83
CA SER A 127 8.42 20.29 -2.86
C SER A 127 8.30 18.79 -3.16
N HIS A 128 9.27 17.98 -2.74
CA HIS A 128 9.29 16.53 -2.89
C HIS A 128 8.95 15.80 -1.59
N TYR A 129 8.28 16.48 -0.65
CA TYR A 129 7.73 15.89 0.55
C TYR A 129 6.24 16.19 0.65
N ILE A 130 5.45 15.19 1.01
CA ILE A 130 4.06 15.37 1.42
C ILE A 130 4.11 15.97 2.82
N SER A 131 3.65 17.21 2.99
CA SER A 131 3.66 17.87 4.30
C SER A 131 2.32 17.65 5.00
N LEU A 132 2.37 17.13 6.24
CA LEU A 132 1.17 16.79 7.00
C LEU A 132 1.39 16.87 8.50
N LEU A 133 0.30 17.00 9.25
CA LEU A 133 0.34 17.00 10.71
C LEU A 133 0.12 15.59 11.26
N LEU A 134 0.63 15.35 12.46
CA LEU A 134 0.24 14.18 13.25
C LEU A 134 -1.28 14.14 13.43
N GLY A 135 -1.91 13.00 13.10
CA GLY A 135 -3.36 12.83 13.13
C GLY A 135 -4.10 13.25 11.86
N SER A 136 -3.41 13.79 10.84
CA SER A 136 -4.00 14.04 9.52
C SER A 136 -4.29 12.75 8.77
N ASN A 137 -5.25 12.83 7.84
CA ASN A 137 -5.53 11.78 6.86
C ASN A 137 -4.56 11.89 5.69
N LEU A 138 -3.76 10.85 5.49
CA LEU A 138 -2.98 10.64 4.29
C LEU A 138 -3.77 9.69 3.38
N THR A 139 -4.14 10.16 2.20
CA THR A 139 -4.96 9.37 1.27
C THR A 139 -4.18 9.08 0.00
N ALA A 140 -3.88 7.80 -0.24
CA ALA A 140 -3.32 7.30 -1.49
C ALA A 140 -4.43 7.05 -2.52
N ILE A 141 -4.27 7.51 -3.75
CA ILE A 141 -5.27 7.37 -4.81
C ILE A 141 -4.72 6.47 -5.92
N TYR A 142 -5.50 5.47 -6.30
CA TYR A 142 -5.23 4.60 -7.46
C TYR A 142 -6.27 4.90 -8.53
N TYR A 143 -5.90 5.10 -9.78
CA TYR A 143 -6.90 5.37 -10.83
C TYR A 143 -7.69 4.10 -11.21
N TYR A 144 -7.00 2.97 -11.22
CA TYR A 144 -7.57 1.65 -11.49
C TYR A 144 -6.97 0.62 -10.52
N TRP A 145 -7.83 -0.25 -10.00
CA TRP A 145 -7.43 -1.43 -9.25
C TRP A 145 -8.49 -2.50 -9.44
N LEU A 146 -8.11 -3.70 -9.89
CA LEU A 146 -9.08 -4.74 -10.23
C LEU A 146 -8.97 -6.03 -9.42
N HIS A 147 -7.98 -6.17 -8.54
CA HIS A 147 -7.87 -7.40 -7.77
C HIS A 147 -8.70 -7.31 -6.48
N PRO A 148 -9.64 -8.22 -6.22
CA PRO A 148 -10.51 -8.11 -5.06
C PRO A 148 -10.02 -8.91 -3.84
N VAL A 149 -8.86 -9.58 -3.92
CA VAL A 149 -8.43 -10.59 -2.95
C VAL A 149 -7.03 -10.30 -2.43
N GLY A 150 -6.94 -10.15 -1.12
CA GLY A 150 -5.69 -10.07 -0.38
C GLY A 150 -5.62 -8.86 0.55
N PRO A 151 -4.59 -8.78 1.42
CA PRO A 151 -4.45 -7.69 2.37
C PRO A 151 -3.86 -6.44 1.72
N MET A 152 -4.02 -5.32 2.43
CA MET A 152 -3.43 -4.03 2.14
C MET A 152 -2.78 -3.52 3.43
N SER A 153 -1.62 -2.88 3.32
CA SER A 153 -0.89 -2.38 4.50
C SER A 153 -0.11 -1.09 4.22
N VAL A 154 0.02 -0.24 5.25
CA VAL A 154 0.82 0.99 5.19
C VAL A 154 1.87 0.98 6.28
N TRP A 155 3.08 1.35 5.91
CA TRP A 155 4.26 1.31 6.77
C TRP A 155 4.99 2.64 6.73
N LEU A 156 5.68 2.96 7.83
CA LEU A 156 6.56 4.11 7.93
C LEU A 156 7.99 3.69 8.27
N SER A 157 8.95 4.50 7.81
CA SER A 157 10.34 4.47 8.28
C SER A 157 10.84 5.90 8.42
N PRO A 158 11.42 6.31 9.57
CA PRO A 158 12.08 7.60 9.69
C PRO A 158 13.29 7.65 8.76
N CYS A 159 13.52 8.82 8.19
CA CYS A 159 14.67 9.05 7.31
C CYS A 159 15.90 9.41 8.16
N PRO A 160 17.08 8.82 7.87
CA PRO A 160 18.34 9.19 8.52
C PRO A 160 18.58 10.68 8.40
N ASP A 161 18.93 11.34 9.50
CA ASP A 161 19.25 12.78 9.54
C ASP A 161 18.17 13.69 8.91
N ASN A 162 16.90 13.25 8.91
CA ASN A 162 15.80 13.92 8.21
C ASN A 162 16.08 14.11 6.69
N ASP A 163 16.78 13.19 6.06
CA ASP A 163 17.04 13.16 4.63
C ASP A 163 16.65 11.80 4.05
N CYS A 164 15.50 11.74 3.40
CA CYS A 164 15.02 10.49 2.81
C CYS A 164 15.87 10.03 1.62
N THR A 165 16.66 10.90 0.99
CA THR A 165 17.51 10.55 -0.16
C THR A 165 18.68 9.64 0.20
N THR A 166 19.05 9.61 1.48
CA THR A 166 20.16 8.79 2.00
C THR A 166 19.73 7.37 2.39
N VAL A 167 18.43 7.06 2.29
CA VAL A 167 17.88 5.79 2.77
C VAL A 167 18.38 4.60 1.95
N ASN A 168 18.98 3.62 2.63
CA ASN A 168 19.32 2.32 2.05
C ASN A 168 18.13 1.35 2.15
N LEU A 169 17.27 1.34 1.11
CA LEU A 169 16.00 0.63 1.09
C LEU A 169 16.05 -0.83 1.60
N PRO A 170 16.98 -1.72 1.15
CA PRO A 170 17.06 -3.09 1.65
C PRO A 170 17.45 -3.24 3.13
N LYS A 171 18.11 -2.22 3.71
CA LYS A 171 18.56 -2.25 5.12
C LYS A 171 17.61 -1.53 6.06
N THR A 172 16.75 -0.67 5.52
CA THR A 172 15.74 0.10 6.24
C THR A 172 14.79 -0.81 6.99
N LYS A 173 14.48 -0.40 8.22
CA LYS A 173 13.43 -1.01 9.02
C LYS A 173 12.15 -0.20 8.92
N TRP A 174 11.02 -0.87 8.95
CA TRP A 174 9.69 -0.30 8.78
C TRP A 174 8.80 -0.73 9.93
N PHE A 175 7.90 0.13 10.36
CA PHE A 175 6.81 -0.23 11.28
C PHE A 175 5.47 0.01 10.61
N LYS A 176 4.50 -0.86 10.86
CA LYS A 176 3.16 -0.77 10.30
C LYS A 176 2.37 0.32 11.01
N ILE A 177 1.58 1.10 10.26
CA ILE A 177 0.64 2.06 10.82
C ILE A 177 -0.82 1.74 10.48
N TRP A 178 -1.05 0.87 9.48
CA TRP A 178 -2.38 0.51 9.04
C TRP A 178 -2.38 -0.84 8.32
N GLU A 179 -3.46 -1.59 8.46
CA GLU A 179 -3.78 -2.74 7.61
C GLU A 179 -5.28 -2.98 7.48
N ALA A 180 -5.65 -3.63 6.39
CA ALA A 180 -6.93 -4.29 6.25
C ALA A 180 -6.78 -5.56 5.43
N ALA A 181 -7.53 -6.60 5.79
CA ALA A 181 -7.42 -7.92 5.20
C ALA A 181 -8.83 -8.49 4.91
N LEU A 182 -9.09 -9.72 5.36
CA LEU A 182 -10.40 -10.35 5.24
C LEU A 182 -11.41 -9.65 6.15
N LEU A 183 -12.50 -9.14 5.59
CA LEU A 183 -13.58 -8.49 6.35
C LEU A 183 -14.62 -9.50 6.84
N GLY A 184 -14.74 -10.65 6.18
CA GLY A 184 -15.63 -11.73 6.58
C GLY A 184 -15.93 -12.70 5.43
N GLY A 185 -16.66 -13.77 5.75
CA GLY A 185 -17.06 -14.81 4.79
C GLY A 185 -16.67 -16.22 5.24
N PRO A 186 -17.09 -17.25 4.50
CA PRO A 186 -17.00 -18.63 4.98
C PRO A 186 -15.58 -19.20 4.92
N ASN A 187 -14.71 -18.67 4.05
CA ASN A 187 -13.30 -19.06 3.92
C ASN A 187 -12.49 -17.97 3.18
N LEU A 188 -11.18 -18.18 3.02
CA LEU A 188 -10.28 -17.21 2.34
C LEU A 188 -10.63 -16.98 0.86
N ALA A 189 -11.14 -18.00 0.17
CA ALA A 189 -11.43 -17.95 -1.27
C ALA A 189 -12.77 -17.26 -1.56
N GLU A 190 -13.75 -17.43 -0.66
CA GLU A 190 -15.11 -16.90 -0.81
C GLU A 190 -15.38 -15.65 0.04
N GLY A 191 -14.43 -15.27 0.89
CA GLY A 191 -14.61 -14.13 1.78
C GLY A 191 -14.40 -12.78 1.08
N THR A 192 -15.00 -11.76 1.68
CA THR A 192 -14.88 -10.37 1.23
C THR A 192 -13.62 -9.77 1.84
N TRP A 193 -12.64 -9.46 1.01
CA TRP A 193 -11.43 -8.74 1.42
C TRP A 193 -11.64 -7.23 1.33
N TYR A 194 -10.86 -6.46 2.08
CA TYR A 194 -10.86 -5.00 1.96
C TYR A 194 -10.55 -4.54 0.53
N GLN A 195 -9.66 -5.25 -0.17
CA GLN A 195 -9.38 -5.02 -1.59
C GLN A 195 -10.64 -4.99 -2.46
N LYS A 196 -11.69 -5.76 -2.13
CA LYS A 196 -12.96 -5.75 -2.88
C LYS A 196 -13.69 -4.41 -2.79
N ARG A 197 -13.61 -3.71 -1.65
CA ARG A 197 -14.18 -2.35 -1.48
C ARG A 197 -13.34 -1.28 -2.17
N PHE A 198 -12.03 -1.47 -2.14
CA PHE A 198 -11.07 -0.57 -2.78
C PHE A 198 -11.08 -0.68 -4.32
N GLN A 199 -11.33 -1.88 -4.83
CA GLN A 199 -11.40 -2.23 -6.25
C GLN A 199 -12.31 -1.29 -7.04
N LYS A 200 -11.74 -0.59 -8.03
CA LYS A 200 -12.47 0.27 -8.98
C LYS A 200 -12.25 -0.23 -10.39
N TRP A 201 -13.04 -1.24 -10.76
CA TRP A 201 -13.07 -1.82 -12.10
C TRP A 201 -14.42 -1.58 -12.79
N ASP A 202 -15.51 -1.57 -12.02
CA ASP A 202 -16.90 -1.35 -12.45
C ASP A 202 -17.39 0.09 -12.21
N GLY A 203 -16.54 0.95 -11.64
CA GLY A 203 -16.85 2.36 -11.36
C GLY A 203 -17.32 2.63 -9.93
N ASP A 204 -17.58 1.60 -9.13
CA ASP A 204 -18.18 1.72 -7.79
C ASP A 204 -17.15 1.67 -6.64
N GLY A 205 -15.87 1.45 -6.97
CA GLY A 205 -14.79 1.39 -5.99
C GLY A 205 -14.39 2.75 -5.41
N GLU A 206 -13.97 2.76 -4.14
CA GLU A 206 -13.51 3.98 -3.47
C GLU A 206 -12.24 4.54 -4.09
N ASN A 207 -11.35 3.66 -4.59
CA ASN A 207 -10.05 3.96 -5.20
C ASN A 207 -9.16 4.95 -4.43
N ARG A 208 -9.52 5.18 -3.17
CA ARG A 208 -8.94 6.08 -2.19
C ARG A 208 -8.65 5.22 -0.98
N TRP A 209 -7.40 5.25 -0.57
CA TRP A 209 -6.91 4.53 0.57
C TRP A 209 -6.47 5.55 1.61
N GLU A 210 -7.38 5.86 2.52
CA GLU A 210 -7.18 6.81 3.60
C GLU A 210 -6.54 6.13 4.83
N VAL A 211 -5.50 6.75 5.37
CA VAL A 211 -4.81 6.32 6.58
C VAL A 211 -4.54 7.51 7.51
N VAL A 212 -4.93 7.38 8.76
CA VAL A 212 -4.64 8.38 9.81
C VAL A 212 -3.19 8.23 10.25
N VAL A 213 -2.40 9.30 10.17
CA VAL A 213 -1.04 9.31 10.73
C VAL A 213 -1.10 9.26 12.26
N PRO A 214 -0.38 8.35 12.94
CA PRO A 214 -0.47 8.21 14.39
C PRO A 214 -0.12 9.50 15.14
N ARG A 215 -1.00 9.95 16.05
CA ARG A 215 -0.81 11.20 16.82
C ARG A 215 0.42 11.20 17.73
N GLY A 216 0.83 10.03 18.22
CA GLY A 216 1.97 9.84 19.12
C GLY A 216 3.33 9.69 18.43
N LEU A 217 3.37 9.70 17.10
CA LEU A 217 4.61 9.51 16.35
C LEU A 217 5.56 10.72 16.50
N LYS A 218 6.87 10.47 16.56
CA LYS A 218 7.88 11.53 16.50
C LYS A 218 7.79 12.32 15.19
N SER A 219 7.75 13.65 15.23
CA SER A 219 7.84 14.46 14.01
C SER A 219 9.18 14.31 13.30
N GLY A 220 9.17 14.49 11.99
CA GLY A 220 10.34 14.41 11.15
C GLY A 220 9.99 13.92 9.76
N ARG A 221 11.03 13.64 8.98
CA ARG A 221 10.86 13.10 7.63
C ARG A 221 10.81 11.58 7.66
N TYR A 222 9.85 11.03 6.94
CA TYR A 222 9.59 9.59 6.86
C TYR A 222 9.46 9.15 5.41
N LEU A 223 9.78 7.89 5.15
CA LEU A 223 9.21 7.17 4.04
C LEU A 223 7.87 6.59 4.47
N VAL A 224 6.86 6.72 3.62
CA VAL A 224 5.67 5.88 3.65
C VAL A 224 5.78 4.82 2.58
N ARG A 225 5.34 3.60 2.90
CA ARG A 225 5.23 2.47 1.97
C ARG A 225 3.80 1.98 1.99
N HIS A 226 3.13 2.08 0.84
CA HIS A 226 1.83 1.45 0.59
C HIS A 226 2.08 0.10 -0.07
N GLU A 227 1.38 -0.92 0.39
CA GLU A 227 1.45 -2.25 -0.19
C GLU A 227 0.07 -2.84 -0.40
N ILE A 228 -0.19 -3.27 -1.63
CA ILE A 228 -1.27 -4.19 -1.93
C ILE A 228 -0.66 -5.56 -2.21
N LEU A 229 -1.04 -6.56 -1.42
CA LEU A 229 -0.68 -7.96 -1.65
C LEU A 229 -1.88 -8.67 -2.27
N SER A 230 -1.86 -8.87 -3.58
CA SER A 230 -2.91 -9.56 -4.31
C SER A 230 -2.68 -11.07 -4.29
N LEU A 231 -3.72 -11.81 -3.88
CA LEU A 231 -3.69 -13.27 -3.66
C LEU A 231 -4.70 -14.01 -4.54
N HIS A 232 -5.24 -13.36 -5.56
CA HIS A 232 -6.25 -13.94 -6.45
C HIS A 232 -5.74 -15.15 -7.25
N VAL A 233 -4.41 -15.29 -7.44
CA VAL A 233 -3.79 -16.46 -8.05
C VAL A 233 -3.16 -17.33 -6.97
N ALA A 234 -3.68 -18.54 -6.81
CA ALA A 234 -3.18 -19.50 -5.83
C ALA A 234 -1.66 -19.77 -6.04
N GLY A 235 -0.89 -19.67 -4.96
CA GLY A 235 0.56 -19.92 -4.96
C GLY A 235 1.41 -18.89 -5.70
N LYS A 236 0.83 -17.79 -6.18
CA LYS A 236 1.55 -16.72 -6.90
C LYS A 236 1.20 -15.37 -6.29
N PRO A 237 1.72 -15.04 -5.09
CA PRO A 237 1.48 -13.74 -4.48
C PRO A 237 2.02 -12.63 -5.38
N GLN A 238 1.28 -11.53 -5.44
CA GLN A 238 1.61 -10.37 -6.25
C GLN A 238 1.69 -9.14 -5.36
N PHE A 239 2.88 -8.55 -5.27
CA PHE A 239 3.15 -7.40 -4.42
C PHE A 239 3.20 -6.12 -5.27
N TYR A 240 2.35 -5.16 -4.93
CA TYR A 240 2.32 -3.82 -5.50
C TYR A 240 2.74 -2.87 -4.39
N VAL A 241 3.92 -2.28 -4.54
CA VAL A 241 4.59 -1.55 -3.46
C VAL A 241 5.04 -0.21 -3.98
N GLU A 242 4.58 0.86 -3.35
CA GLU A 242 4.98 2.21 -3.72
C GLU A 242 5.36 3.01 -2.47
N CYS A 243 6.38 3.85 -2.61
CA CYS A 243 6.87 4.68 -1.51
C CYS A 243 6.83 6.17 -1.83
N ALA A 244 6.63 6.99 -0.81
CA ALA A 244 6.73 8.44 -0.90
C ALA A 244 7.44 9.05 0.31
N HIS A 245 7.91 10.28 0.12
CA HIS A 245 8.51 11.09 1.16
C HIS A 245 7.45 11.90 1.91
N LEU A 246 7.47 11.82 3.23
CA LEU A 246 6.62 12.57 4.15
C LEU A 246 7.45 13.55 4.97
N ASP A 247 6.95 14.76 5.19
CA ASP A 247 7.42 15.71 6.19
C ASP A 247 6.34 15.88 7.26
N ILE A 248 6.43 15.06 8.30
CA ILE A 248 5.43 14.96 9.36
C ILE A 248 5.75 15.99 10.44
N LYS A 249 4.86 16.98 10.57
CA LYS A 249 4.96 18.08 11.52
C LYS A 249 4.07 17.83 12.74
N ASN A 250 4.40 18.54 13.80
CA ASN A 250 3.63 18.50 15.03
C ASN A 250 2.24 19.11 14.83
N GLY A 251 1.18 18.37 15.18
CA GLY A 251 -0.12 18.97 15.47
C GLY A 251 -0.19 19.34 16.95
N GLY A 252 -0.46 20.61 17.30
CA GLY A 252 -0.88 21.00 18.66
C GLY A 252 -2.37 20.69 18.85
N VAL A 253 -2.88 20.32 20.04
CA VAL A 253 -3.15 21.26 21.14
C VAL A 253 -2.69 20.77 22.54
N ASN A 254 -2.30 19.51 22.70
CA ASN A 254 -1.79 18.97 23.98
C ASN A 254 -0.31 18.64 23.85
N GLY A 255 0.54 19.67 23.97
CA GLY A 255 1.99 19.59 23.86
C GLY A 255 2.67 18.93 25.06
N GLY A 256 2.31 17.70 25.40
CA GLY A 256 2.89 17.02 26.55
C GLY A 256 2.66 15.53 26.53
N GLU A 257 3.43 14.82 25.71
CA GLU A 257 3.90 13.46 25.98
C GLU A 257 5.01 13.11 24.99
N ASP A 258 5.98 12.32 25.43
CA ASP A 258 7.15 11.94 24.65
C ASP A 258 6.69 11.30 23.33
N ARG A 259 6.93 11.99 22.21
CA ARG A 259 6.66 11.43 20.89
C ARG A 259 7.72 10.39 20.59
N VAL A 260 7.29 9.14 20.55
CA VAL A 260 8.18 7.98 20.46
C VAL A 260 8.06 7.31 19.10
N LEU A 261 9.14 6.67 18.71
CA LEU A 261 9.10 5.60 17.74
C LEU A 261 8.63 4.32 18.44
N PRO A 262 7.96 3.39 17.74
CA PRO A 262 7.55 2.14 18.36
C PRO A 262 8.77 1.33 18.83
N PRO A 263 8.62 0.46 19.85
CA PRO A 263 9.68 -0.45 20.29
C PRO A 263 10.20 -1.33 19.14
N ASP A 264 11.46 -1.78 19.23
CA ASP A 264 12.16 -2.55 18.17
C ASP A 264 11.39 -3.80 17.68
N GLU A 265 10.52 -4.38 18.49
CA GLU A 265 9.70 -5.56 18.15
C GLU A 265 8.68 -5.30 17.02
N TYR A 266 8.28 -4.04 16.79
CA TYR A 266 7.35 -3.67 15.72
C TYR A 266 8.05 -3.41 14.38
N TRP A 267 9.37 -3.54 14.32
CA TRP A 267 10.17 -3.16 13.16
C TRP A 267 10.59 -4.35 12.32
N VAL A 268 10.38 -4.24 11.01
CA VAL A 268 10.65 -5.29 10.03
C VAL A 268 11.45 -4.77 8.84
N LYS A 269 12.13 -5.63 8.09
CA LYS A 269 12.86 -5.25 6.88
C LYS A 269 12.14 -5.73 5.62
N PHE A 270 12.35 -5.03 4.52
CA PHE A 270 11.88 -5.46 3.20
C PHE A 270 13.07 -5.42 2.23
N PRO A 271 13.60 -6.57 1.77
CA PRO A 271 13.20 -7.94 2.10
C PRO A 271 13.53 -8.37 3.54
N GLY A 272 12.83 -9.40 4.03
CA GLY A 272 13.03 -10.00 5.36
C GLY A 272 11.76 -10.15 6.21
N GLY A 273 10.73 -9.33 5.98
CA GLY A 273 9.43 -9.41 6.66
C GLY A 273 8.49 -10.46 6.07
N TYR A 274 8.75 -10.86 4.83
CA TYR A 274 8.10 -12.00 4.17
C TYR A 274 9.07 -13.15 4.00
N ARG A 275 8.55 -14.37 4.09
CA ARG A 275 9.30 -15.61 3.90
C ARG A 275 8.82 -16.33 2.65
N ASP A 276 9.71 -17.06 1.98
CA ASP A 276 9.40 -17.80 0.75
C ASP A 276 8.47 -19.02 1.01
N ASP A 277 8.30 -19.45 2.26
CA ASP A 277 7.40 -20.54 2.65
C ASP A 277 5.92 -20.10 2.73
N GLY A 278 5.62 -18.87 2.27
CA GLY A 278 4.28 -18.29 2.33
C GLY A 278 3.87 -17.85 3.74
N LYS A 279 4.74 -17.98 4.74
CA LYS A 279 4.54 -17.40 6.06
C LYS A 279 5.09 -15.99 6.11
N SER A 280 4.55 -15.22 7.04
CA SER A 280 5.00 -13.89 7.35
C SER A 280 5.35 -13.84 8.82
N ASP A 281 6.52 -13.28 9.15
CA ASP A 281 6.90 -12.98 10.54
C ASP A 281 6.27 -11.64 10.98
N LEU A 282 5.49 -11.00 10.11
CA LEU A 282 4.62 -9.90 10.47
C LEU A 282 3.52 -10.49 11.33
N SER A 283 3.51 -10.18 12.63
CA SER A 283 2.34 -10.42 13.47
C SER A 283 1.13 -9.72 12.81
N LEU A 284 0.23 -10.52 12.24
CA LEU A 284 -1.13 -10.13 11.88
C LEU A 284 -2.01 -10.15 13.13
#